data_AF-A0A969CWX8-F1
#
_entry.id   AF-A0A969CWX8-F1
#
_cell.length_a   1.000
_cell.length_b   1.000
_cell.length_c   1.000
_cell.angle_alpha   90.00
_cell.angle_beta   90.00
_cell.angle_gamma   90.00
#
_symmetry.space_group_name_H-M   'P 1'
#
loop_
_entity.id
_entity.type
_entity.pdbx_description
1 polymer ?
#
loop_
_entity_poly.entity_id
_entity_poly.type
_entity_poly.pdbx_seq_one_letter_code
_entity_poly.pdbx_strand_id
1 'polypeptide(L)'
;METSQIVLAESSIGQKDRPSVKVIDAVRQDLSNRTNLEPNRFKLIETRQETWSDGCLGLPRSDEMCTQALVEGWQIVLENGDRTWIYRTDTQGRAIRLESEK
;
A
#
# COMPACT_ATOMS: atom_id res chain seq x y z
N MET A 1 10.37 25.58 -31.60
CA MET A 1 10.92 24.61 -32.57
C MET A 1 11.91 23.76 -31.77
N GLU A 2 11.39 22.88 -30.91
CA GLU A 2 11.31 21.44 -31.17
C GLU A 2 12.68 20.82 -31.49
N THR A 3 13.27 20.11 -30.53
CA THR A 3 13.59 18.67 -30.64
C THR A 3 13.98 18.21 -29.23
N SER A 4 13.10 17.55 -28.47
CA SER A 4 13.02 16.08 -28.39
C SER A 4 14.38 15.39 -28.37
N GLN A 5 14.84 15.00 -27.19
CA GLN A 5 15.71 13.84 -27.04
C GLN A 5 15.38 13.09 -25.74
N ILE A 6 14.44 12.15 -25.90
CA ILE A 6 14.50 10.76 -25.43
C ILE A 6 15.24 10.56 -24.09
N VAL A 7 14.49 10.47 -22.99
CA VAL A 7 14.95 9.76 -21.81
C VAL A 7 14.87 8.27 -22.08
N LEU A 8 16.01 7.67 -22.44
CA LEU A 8 16.19 6.23 -22.32
C LEU A 8 16.22 5.92 -20.82
N ALA A 9 15.06 5.62 -20.24
CA ALA A 9 15.02 4.97 -18.94
C ALA A 9 15.57 3.56 -19.13
N GLU A 10 16.85 3.38 -18.82
CA GLU A 10 17.53 2.11 -18.81
C GLU A 10 16.90 1.20 -17.76
N SER A 11 15.96 0.38 -18.23
CA SER A 11 15.68 -0.99 -17.81
C SER A 11 16.66 -1.55 -16.77
N SER A 12 16.41 -1.25 -15.51
CA SER A 12 16.80 -2.05 -14.34
C SER A 12 15.52 -2.41 -13.58
N ILE A 13 14.63 -3.13 -14.26
CA ILE A 13 13.37 -3.62 -13.68
C ILE A 13 13.71 -4.82 -12.78
N GLY A 14 14.28 -4.51 -11.62
CA GLY A 14 14.44 -5.45 -10.54
C GLY A 14 13.10 -5.64 -9.85
N GLN A 15 12.76 -6.88 -9.53
CA GLN A 15 11.53 -7.30 -8.82
C GLN A 15 11.34 -6.70 -7.40
N LYS A 16 12.06 -5.62 -7.05
CA LYS A 16 12.12 -4.96 -5.73
C LYS A 16 11.22 -3.73 -5.59
N ASP A 17 10.53 -3.30 -6.64
CA ASP A 17 9.70 -2.08 -6.63
C ASP A 17 8.21 -2.35 -6.33
N ARG A 18 7.82 -3.60 -6.03
CA ARG A 18 6.42 -3.97 -5.81
C ARG A 18 6.27 -4.90 -4.60
N PRO A 19 5.20 -4.77 -3.79
CA PRO A 19 4.93 -5.72 -2.72
C PRO A 19 4.73 -7.14 -3.27
N SER A 20 5.07 -8.13 -2.45
CA SER A 20 4.75 -9.52 -2.77
C SER A 20 3.24 -9.74 -2.87
N VAL A 21 2.81 -10.75 -3.64
CA VAL A 21 1.39 -11.09 -3.79
C VAL A 21 0.72 -11.32 -2.43
N LYS A 22 1.45 -11.93 -1.47
CA LYS A 22 1.00 -12.15 -0.10
C LYS A 22 0.62 -10.84 0.62
N VAL A 23 1.39 -9.78 0.42
CA VAL A 23 1.12 -8.47 1.04
C VAL A 23 -0.15 -7.86 0.44
N ILE A 24 -0.29 -7.91 -0.89
CA ILE A 24 -1.48 -7.40 -1.59
C ILE A 24 -2.73 -8.17 -1.15
N ASP A 25 -2.65 -9.49 -1.08
CA ASP A 25 -3.77 -10.33 -0.67
C ASP A 25 -4.16 -10.11 0.80
N ALA A 26 -3.19 -9.85 1.69
CA ALA A 26 -3.47 -9.50 3.08
C ALA A 26 -4.27 -8.19 3.18
N VAL A 27 -3.91 -7.17 2.39
CA VAL A 27 -4.67 -5.90 2.35
C VAL A 27 -6.06 -6.09 1.75
N ARG A 28 -6.18 -6.86 0.66
CA ARG A 28 -7.51 -7.19 0.09
C ARG A 28 -8.38 -7.96 1.07
N GLN A 29 -7.80 -8.86 1.86
CA GLN A 29 -8.54 -9.61 2.87
C GLN A 29 -9.02 -8.71 4.01
N ASP A 30 -8.20 -7.76 4.47
CA ASP A 30 -8.64 -6.76 5.45
C ASP A 30 -9.79 -5.91 4.90
N LEU A 31 -9.69 -5.43 3.66
CA LEU A 31 -10.76 -4.65 3.03
C LEU A 31 -12.03 -5.46 2.78
N SER A 32 -11.89 -6.73 2.39
CA SER A 32 -12.99 -7.69 2.25
C SER A 32 -13.76 -7.83 3.56
N ASN A 33 -13.06 -8.01 4.68
CA ASN A 33 -13.68 -8.15 6.01
C ASN A 33 -14.44 -6.86 6.42
N ARG A 34 -13.97 -5.68 6.02
CA ARG A 34 -14.62 -4.40 6.35
C ARG A 34 -15.88 -4.13 5.55
N THR A 35 -15.87 -4.53 4.28
CA THR A 35 -16.93 -4.18 3.31
C THR A 35 -17.88 -5.33 3.02
N ASN A 36 -17.54 -6.54 3.47
CA ASN A 36 -18.25 -7.79 3.17
C ASN A 36 -18.35 -8.08 1.66
N LEU A 37 -17.34 -7.67 0.89
CA LEU A 37 -17.20 -7.96 -0.54
C LEU A 37 -16.04 -8.93 -0.78
N GLU A 38 -16.08 -9.68 -1.87
CA GLU A 38 -15.02 -10.63 -2.21
C GLU A 38 -13.67 -9.94 -2.48
N PRO A 39 -12.53 -10.50 -2.03
CA PRO A 39 -11.20 -9.90 -2.25
C PRO A 39 -10.87 -9.60 -3.72
N ASN A 40 -11.39 -10.40 -4.65
CA ASN A 40 -11.16 -10.26 -6.09
C ASN A 40 -11.86 -9.03 -6.71
N ARG A 41 -12.80 -8.41 -6.00
CA ARG A 41 -13.47 -7.18 -6.44
C ARG A 41 -12.58 -5.96 -6.33
N PHE A 42 -11.54 -6.03 -5.50
CA PHE A 42 -10.62 -4.93 -5.26
C PHE A 42 -9.45 -4.96 -6.23
N LYS A 43 -9.45 -4.00 -7.15
CA LYS A 43 -8.35 -3.83 -8.10
C LYS A 43 -7.24 -3.04 -7.43
N LEU A 44 -6.01 -3.50 -7.62
CA LEU A 44 -4.83 -2.79 -7.18
C LEU A 44 -4.48 -1.74 -8.23
N ILE A 45 -4.45 -0.46 -7.84
CA ILE A 45 -4.20 0.64 -8.78
C ILE A 45 -2.89 1.39 -8.52
N GLU A 46 -2.40 1.42 -7.28
CA GLU A 46 -1.10 2.01 -6.95
C GLU A 46 -0.44 1.27 -5.80
N THR A 47 0.89 1.18 -5.84
CA THR A 47 1.73 0.77 -4.71
C THR A 47 2.92 1.69 -4.61
N ARG A 48 3.30 2.09 -3.40
CA ARG A 48 4.49 2.89 -3.14
C ARG A 48 5.24 2.35 -1.94
N GLN A 49 6.54 2.16 -2.07
CA GLN A 49 7.38 1.81 -0.92
C GLN A 49 7.60 3.04 -0.06
N GLU A 50 7.38 2.93 1.25
CA GLU A 50 7.51 4.04 2.20
C GLU A 50 8.11 3.53 3.52
N THR A 51 8.63 4.45 4.32
CA THR A 51 9.06 4.18 5.70
C THR A 51 8.18 4.96 6.67
N TRP A 52 7.57 4.23 7.61
CA TRP A 52 6.65 4.79 8.59
C TRP A 52 7.35 5.20 9.88
N SER A 53 6.77 6.15 10.60
CA SER A 53 7.34 6.75 11.81
C SER A 53 7.40 5.82 13.02
N ASP A 54 6.54 4.80 13.07
CA ASP A 54 6.31 3.97 14.25
C ASP A 54 5.68 2.61 13.89
N GLY A 55 5.55 1.74 14.89
CA GLY A 55 4.92 0.42 14.76
C GLY A 55 3.44 0.43 14.38
N CYS A 56 2.75 1.57 14.45
CA CYS A 56 1.38 1.75 13.98
C CYS A 56 1.32 2.35 12.58
N LEU A 57 2.46 2.41 11.88
CA LEU A 57 2.58 2.91 10.52
C LEU A 57 2.21 4.40 10.41
N GLY A 58 2.38 5.16 11.50
CA GLY A 58 1.96 6.56 11.61
C GLY A 58 0.44 6.74 11.71
N LEU A 59 -0.32 5.67 11.99
CA LEU A 59 -1.78 5.66 12.12
C LEU A 59 -2.21 4.98 13.44
N PRO A 60 -1.86 5.59 14.60
CA PRO A 60 -2.29 5.08 15.91
C PRO A 60 -3.82 5.13 16.05
N ARG A 61 -4.40 4.12 16.70
CA ARG A 61 -5.79 4.20 17.18
C ARG A 61 -5.85 4.93 18.53
N SER A 62 -7.07 5.29 18.95
CA SER A 62 -7.29 5.82 20.30
C SER A 62 -6.68 4.90 21.35
N ASP A 63 -5.88 5.48 22.24
CA ASP A 63 -5.25 4.79 23.38
C ASP A 63 -4.27 3.66 22.99
N GLU A 64 -3.86 3.58 21.73
CA GLU A 64 -2.89 2.60 21.26
C GLU A 64 -1.45 3.11 21.45
N MET A 65 -0.64 2.34 22.18
CA MET A 65 0.80 2.60 22.28
C MET A 65 1.55 1.95 21.13
N CYS A 66 2.21 2.77 20.31
CA CYS A 66 3.00 2.34 19.16
C CYS A 66 4.49 2.30 19.51
N THR A 67 5.24 1.37 18.94
CA THR A 67 6.70 1.35 19.09
C THR A 67 7.33 2.55 18.38
N GLN A 68 8.38 3.13 18.94
CA GLN A 68 9.11 4.26 18.35
C GLN A 68 10.18 3.82 17.34
N ALA A 69 9.88 2.81 16.52
CA ALA A 69 10.80 2.27 15.53
C ALA A 69 10.29 2.56 14.13
N LEU A 70 11.20 2.97 13.24
CA LEU A 70 10.88 3.13 11.82
C LEU A 70 10.51 1.77 11.22
N VAL A 71 9.44 1.74 10.43
CA VAL A 71 8.93 0.52 9.79
C VAL A 71 8.92 0.70 8.28
N GLU A 72 9.75 -0.06 7.58
CA GLU A 72 9.66 -0.15 6.13
C GLU A 72 8.36 -0.84 5.70
N GLY A 73 7.77 -0.38 4.61
CA GLY A 73 6.46 -0.86 4.21
C GLY A 73 5.97 -0.37 2.86
N TRP A 74 4.67 -0.51 2.66
CA TRP A 74 3.99 -0.19 1.41
C TRP A 74 2.73 0.64 1.68
N GLN A 75 2.58 1.73 0.93
CA GLN A 75 1.27 2.30 0.66
C GLN A 75 0.62 1.50 -0.48
N ILE A 76 -0.61 1.06 -0.29
CA ILE A 76 -1.37 0.26 -1.25
C ILE A 76 -2.71 0.93 -1.49
N VAL A 77 -3.03 1.18 -2.76
CA VAL A 77 -4.29 1.78 -3.17
C VAL A 77 -5.14 0.76 -3.91
N LEU A 78 -6.33 0.48 -3.36
CA LEU A 78 -7.32 -0.42 -3.93
C LEU A 78 -8.54 0.36 -4.41
N GLU A 79 -9.13 -0.04 -5.53
CA GLU A 79 -10.39 0.51 -6.05
C GLU A 79 -11.47 -0.58 -6.17
N ASN A 80 -12.73 -0.15 -6.11
CA ASN A 80 -13.90 -0.91 -6.55
C ASN A 80 -15.01 0.05 -6.97
N GLY A 81 -15.19 0.22 -8.28
CA GLY A 81 -16.08 1.23 -8.84
C GLY A 81 -15.55 2.63 -8.55
N ASP A 82 -16.38 3.49 -7.98
CA ASP A 82 -16.02 4.88 -7.66
C ASP A 82 -15.33 5.03 -6.29
N ARG A 83 -15.18 3.94 -5.53
CA ARG A 83 -14.57 3.95 -4.18
C ARG A 83 -13.11 3.54 -4.23
N THR A 84 -12.29 4.27 -3.47
CA THR A 84 -10.86 4.02 -3.35
C THR A 84 -10.44 3.95 -1.89
N TRP A 85 -9.59 2.98 -1.54
CA TRP A 85 -9.02 2.80 -0.21
C TRP A 85 -7.51 2.89 -0.26
N ILE A 86 -6.93 3.73 0.59
CA ILE A 86 -5.50 3.86 0.77
C ILE A 86 -5.11 3.15 2.06
N TYR A 87 -4.21 2.19 1.93
CA TYR A 87 -3.70 1.38 3.03
C TYR A 87 -2.21 1.61 3.24
N ARG A 88 -1.77 1.48 4.49
CA ARG A 88 -0.36 1.35 4.87
C ARG A 88 -0.13 -0.04 5.43
N THR A 89 0.98 -0.66 5.08
CA THR A 89 1.40 -1.95 5.63
C THR A 89 2.91 -2.04 5.81
N ASP A 90 3.39 -2.99 6.60
CA ASP A 90 4.82 -3.35 6.64
C ASP A 90 5.23 -4.17 5.40
N THR A 91 6.53 -4.45 5.25
CA THR A 91 7.05 -5.22 4.09
C THR A 91 6.48 -6.64 3.96
N GLN A 92 5.86 -7.18 5.01
CA GLN A 92 5.37 -8.55 5.08
C GLN A 92 3.84 -8.67 5.15
N GLY A 93 3.10 -7.56 5.18
CA GLY A 93 1.65 -7.58 5.27
C GLY A 93 1.12 -7.93 6.66
N ARG A 94 1.92 -7.78 7.73
CA ARG A 94 1.53 -8.20 9.10
C ARG A 94 0.82 -7.10 9.86
N ALA A 95 1.34 -5.87 9.78
CA ALA A 95 0.63 -4.67 10.19
C ALA A 95 -0.09 -4.07 8.98
N ILE A 96 -1.40 -3.85 9.08
CA ILE A 96 -2.21 -3.24 8.03
C ILE A 96 -3.09 -2.16 8.66
N ARG A 97 -3.08 -0.96 8.07
CA ARG A 97 -3.85 0.20 8.53
C ARG A 97 -4.53 0.87 7.35
N LEU A 98 -5.84 1.13 7.47
CA LEU A 98 -6.56 1.97 6.54
C LEU A 98 -6.19 3.43 6.83
N GLU A 99 -5.60 4.11 5.86
CA GLU A 99 -5.26 5.54 5.95
C GLU A 99 -6.47 6.40 5.62
N SER A 100 -7.12 6.13 4.48
CA SER A 100 -8.31 6.87 4.05
C SER A 100 -9.15 6.05 3.07
N GLU A 101 -10.43 6.43 3.00
CA GLU A 101 -11.38 5.99 2.00
C GLU A 101 -11.93 7.24 1.28
N LYS A 102 -12.09 7.15 -0.04
CA LYS A 102 -12.66 8.18 -0.89
C LYS A 102 -13.76 7.61 -1.75
#